data_AF-A0A2J6TB37-F1
#
_entry.id   AF-A0A2J6TB37-F1
#
_cell.length_a   1.000
_cell.length_b   1.000
_cell.length_c   1.000
_cell.angle_alpha   90.00
_cell.angle_beta   90.00
_cell.angle_gamma   90.00
#
_symmetry.space_group_name_H-M   'P 1'
#
loop_
_entity.id
_entity.type
_entity.pdbx_description
1 polymer ?
#
loop_
_entity_poly.entity_id
_entity_poly.type
_entity_poly.pdbx_seq_one_letter_code
_entity_poly.pdbx_strand_id
1 'polypeptide(L)'
;MALELYIPPCISSSAHPLHPPPLEQPLRIQIEGPLASIQKLLPEVSWHTDTASLVFPQPAGPGLARLAYQKIYGQEVRLEVAGDMVVRDEHIDYYGVTFDHLVPADDPDPKVLQINIIEIDNDGGAYTNEYLPFAVDPAEYIGKKVLAVPRYC
;
A
#
# COMPACT_ATOMS: atom_id res chain seq x y z
N MET A 1 -17.17 -2.73 -8.62
CA MET A 1 -16.10 -2.04 -9.36
C MET A 1 -14.98 -1.75 -8.39
N ALA A 2 -13.73 -1.90 -8.81
CA ALA A 2 -12.57 -1.57 -7.98
C ALA A 2 -12.51 -0.04 -7.75
N LEU A 3 -12.22 0.37 -6.52
CA LEU A 3 -11.92 1.76 -6.20
C LEU A 3 -10.44 2.06 -6.48
N GLU A 4 -10.14 3.33 -6.69
CA GLU A 4 -8.77 3.79 -6.86
C GLU A 4 -8.01 3.79 -5.52
N LEU A 5 -6.76 3.32 -5.51
CA LEU A 5 -5.81 3.58 -4.42
C LEU A 5 -5.27 5.01 -4.55
N TYR A 6 -5.57 5.87 -3.58
CA TYR A 6 -5.14 7.27 -3.58
C TYR A 6 -4.07 7.53 -2.53
N ILE A 7 -2.90 7.95 -2.98
CA ILE A 7 -1.80 8.42 -2.14
C ILE A 7 -1.71 9.94 -2.31
N PRO A 8 -1.97 10.75 -1.28
CA PRO A 8 -1.85 12.20 -1.39
C PRO A 8 -0.38 12.60 -1.58
N PRO A 9 -0.11 13.74 -2.25
CA PRO A 9 1.21 14.34 -2.26
C PRO A 9 1.71 14.56 -0.83
N CYS A 10 3.01 14.39 -0.62
CA CYS A 10 3.62 14.70 0.66
C CYS A 10 3.47 16.19 0.99
N ILE A 11 3.17 16.49 2.25
CA ILE A 11 3.05 17.88 2.74
C ILE A 11 4.33 18.39 3.42
N SER A 12 5.29 17.51 3.72
CA SER A 12 6.59 17.88 4.28
C SER A 12 7.43 18.64 3.26
N SER A 13 7.90 19.83 3.65
CA SER A 13 8.71 20.73 2.81
C SER A 13 10.14 20.22 2.56
N SER A 14 10.62 19.28 3.37
CA SER A 14 11.84 18.52 3.07
C SER A 14 11.43 17.14 2.58
N ALA A 15 11.87 16.78 1.37
CA ALA A 15 11.75 15.41 0.87
C ALA A 15 12.49 14.47 1.83
N HIS A 16 11.76 13.77 2.69
CA HIS A 16 12.34 12.74 3.54
C HIS A 16 12.93 11.66 2.60
N PRO A 17 14.06 11.03 2.91
CA PRO A 17 14.67 9.99 2.04
C PRO A 17 13.78 8.78 1.72
N LEU A 18 12.63 8.69 2.41
CA LEU A 18 11.59 7.67 2.28
C LEU A 18 10.26 8.28 1.77
N HIS A 19 10.31 9.40 1.05
CA HIS A 19 9.21 9.82 0.17
C HIS A 19 9.05 8.79 -0.95
N PRO A 20 7.92 8.77 -1.70
CA PRO A 20 7.82 7.96 -2.92
C PRO A 20 9.11 8.12 -3.72
N PRO A 21 9.97 7.09 -3.75
CA PRO A 21 11.33 7.32 -4.15
C PRO A 21 11.43 7.33 -5.68
N PRO A 22 12.57 7.79 -6.22
CA PRO A 22 12.87 7.58 -7.63
C PRO A 22 12.79 6.08 -7.97
N LEU A 23 12.35 5.77 -9.19
CA LEU A 23 12.22 4.41 -9.73
C LEU A 23 13.51 3.57 -9.68
N GLU A 24 14.67 4.20 -9.59
CA GLU A 24 15.96 3.51 -9.58
C GLU A 24 16.47 3.25 -8.16
N GLN A 25 15.72 3.65 -7.13
CA GLN A 25 16.12 3.49 -5.74
C GLN A 25 15.60 2.14 -5.18
N PRO A 26 16.50 1.25 -4.73
CA PRO A 26 16.10 0.05 -4.01
C PRO A 26 15.28 0.39 -2.76
N LEU A 27 14.11 -0.24 -2.63
CA LEU A 27 13.19 0.04 -1.54
C LEU A 27 12.31 -1.18 -1.26
N ARG A 28 12.18 -1.54 0.01
CA ARG A 28 11.13 -2.43 0.50
C ARG A 28 9.88 -1.62 0.80
N ILE A 29 8.73 -2.04 0.27
CA ILE A 29 7.46 -1.35 0.46
C ILE A 29 6.55 -2.25 1.27
N GLN A 30 6.00 -1.70 2.35
CA GLN A 30 4.95 -2.31 3.15
C GLN A 30 3.69 -1.48 3.02
N ILE A 31 2.61 -2.10 2.53
CA ILE A 31 1.30 -1.47 2.48
C ILE A 31 0.30 -2.34 3.25
N GLU A 32 -0.40 -1.74 4.19
CA GLU A 32 -1.31 -2.46 5.10
C GLU A 32 -2.51 -1.60 5.51
N GLY A 33 -3.60 -2.23 5.92
CA GLY A 33 -4.73 -1.53 6.51
C GLY A 33 -5.96 -2.41 6.69
N PRO A 34 -7.13 -1.81 6.98
CA PRO A 34 -8.36 -2.55 7.21
C PRO A 34 -8.76 -3.38 5.99
N LEU A 35 -9.04 -4.68 6.20
CA LEU A 35 -9.43 -5.60 5.14
C LEU A 35 -10.62 -5.06 4.32
N ALA A 36 -11.61 -4.45 4.98
CA ALA A 36 -12.77 -3.86 4.32
C ALA A 36 -12.40 -2.77 3.30
N SER A 37 -11.33 -2.00 3.56
CA SER A 37 -10.85 -0.98 2.62
C SER A 37 -10.06 -1.59 1.47
N ILE A 38 -9.28 -2.64 1.74
CA ILE A 38 -8.47 -3.30 0.72
C ILE A 38 -9.34 -4.14 -0.23
N GLN A 39 -10.41 -4.77 0.28
CA GLN A 39 -11.40 -5.45 -0.54
C GLN A 39 -12.06 -4.53 -1.59
N LYS A 40 -12.18 -3.22 -1.30
CA LYS A 40 -12.70 -2.24 -2.27
C LYS A 40 -11.73 -1.99 -3.43
N LEU A 41 -10.42 -2.14 -3.19
CA LEU A 41 -9.38 -2.04 -4.22
C LEU A 41 -9.35 -3.28 -5.13
N LEU A 42 -9.62 -4.46 -4.56
CA LEU A 42 -9.55 -5.75 -5.25
C LEU A 42 -10.84 -6.57 -5.05
N PRO A 43 -12.00 -6.09 -5.54
CA PRO A 43 -13.30 -6.71 -5.26
C PRO A 43 -13.50 -8.05 -5.97
N GLU A 44 -12.70 -8.36 -6.97
CA GLU A 44 -12.78 -9.60 -7.76
C GLU A 44 -11.87 -10.71 -7.20
N VAL A 45 -11.03 -10.39 -6.23
CA VAL A 45 -10.09 -11.35 -5.62
C VAL A 45 -10.79 -12.16 -4.54
N SER A 46 -10.50 -13.46 -4.49
CA SER A 46 -10.91 -14.33 -3.39
C SER A 46 -10.04 -14.07 -2.16
N TRP A 47 -10.68 -13.74 -1.04
CA TRP A 47 -10.02 -13.45 0.23
C TRP A 47 -10.07 -14.66 1.15
N HIS A 48 -8.90 -15.21 1.49
CA HIS A 48 -8.80 -16.32 2.44
C HIS A 48 -8.42 -15.78 3.82
N THR A 49 -9.38 -15.80 4.74
CA THR A 49 -9.21 -15.30 6.12
C THR A 49 -8.92 -16.42 7.13
N ASP A 50 -8.96 -17.69 6.70
CA ASP A 50 -8.63 -18.82 7.56
C ASP A 50 -7.11 -18.98 7.67
N THR A 51 -6.55 -18.59 8.81
CA THR A 51 -5.10 -18.61 9.08
C THR A 51 -4.48 -20.01 9.06
N ALA A 52 -5.28 -21.07 9.22
CA ALA A 52 -4.77 -22.44 9.26
C ALA A 52 -4.41 -23.04 7.89
N SER A 53 -4.87 -22.42 6.79
CA SER A 53 -4.81 -23.02 5.45
C SER A 53 -4.19 -22.11 4.38
N LEU A 54 -3.43 -21.09 4.80
CA LEU A 54 -2.93 -20.07 3.89
C LEU A 54 -1.71 -20.54 3.11
N VAL A 55 -1.84 -20.44 1.79
CA VAL A 55 -0.74 -20.65 0.85
C VAL A 55 -0.21 -19.28 0.47
N PHE A 56 1.08 -19.06 0.70
CA PHE A 56 1.77 -17.86 0.29
C PHE A 56 2.27 -17.97 -1.17
N PRO A 57 2.18 -16.89 -1.98
CA PRO A 57 1.39 -15.68 -1.70
C PRO A 57 -0.11 -15.93 -1.92
N GLN A 58 -0.95 -15.26 -1.12
CA GLN A 58 -2.38 -15.20 -1.39
C GLN A 58 -2.65 -14.40 -2.67
N PRO A 59 -3.74 -14.68 -3.41
CA PRO A 59 -4.07 -13.93 -4.62
C PRO A 59 -4.14 -12.40 -4.43
N ALA A 60 -4.53 -11.94 -3.25
CA ALA A 60 -4.66 -10.52 -2.93
C ALA A 60 -3.30 -9.79 -2.76
N GLY A 61 -2.23 -10.48 -2.36
CA GLY A 61 -0.97 -9.81 -2.01
C GLY A 61 -0.27 -9.26 -3.23
N PRO A 62 0.00 -10.07 -4.27
CA PRO A 62 0.53 -9.58 -5.55
C PRO A 62 -0.38 -8.53 -6.19
N GLY A 63 -1.70 -8.65 -6.04
CA GLY A 63 -2.65 -7.64 -6.52
C GLY A 63 -2.46 -6.28 -5.84
N LEU A 64 -2.35 -6.28 -4.50
CA LEU A 64 -2.15 -5.07 -3.71
C LEU A 64 -0.76 -4.48 -3.95
N ALA A 65 0.28 -5.32 -4.04
CA ALA A 65 1.64 -4.91 -4.36
C ALA A 65 1.70 -4.22 -5.73
N ARG A 66 1.05 -4.77 -6.76
CA ARG A 66 0.98 -4.17 -8.09
C ARG A 66 0.27 -2.81 -8.08
N LEU A 67 -0.85 -2.69 -7.38
CA LEU A 67 -1.57 -1.41 -7.26
C LEU A 67 -0.72 -0.35 -6.55
N ALA A 68 -0.05 -0.71 -5.45
CA ALA A 68 0.84 0.18 -4.74
C ALA A 68 2.02 0.61 -5.62
N TYR A 69 2.66 -0.33 -6.31
CA TYR A 69 3.74 -0.06 -7.25
C TYR A 69 3.33 0.95 -8.33
N GLN A 70 2.22 0.70 -9.00
CA GLN A 70 1.69 1.58 -10.05
C GLN A 70 1.42 2.99 -9.51
N LYS A 71 0.90 3.09 -8.29
CA LYS A 71 0.58 4.40 -7.68
C LYS A 71 1.82 5.17 -7.25
N ILE A 72 2.85 4.48 -6.76
CA ILE A 72 4.12 5.09 -6.34
C ILE A 72 4.93 5.55 -7.55
N TYR A 73 5.06 4.71 -8.58
CA TYR A 73 5.98 4.95 -9.69
C TYR A 73 5.31 5.47 -10.97
N GLY A 74 3.98 5.48 -11.04
CA GLY A 74 3.22 5.96 -12.19
C GLY A 74 3.31 5.07 -13.44
N GLN A 75 3.71 3.81 -13.29
CA GLN A 75 3.89 2.87 -14.39
C GLN A 75 3.62 1.41 -13.99
N GLU A 76 3.47 0.55 -14.99
CA GLU A 76 3.33 -0.90 -14.79
C GLU A 76 4.60 -1.54 -14.22
N VAL A 77 4.42 -2.69 -13.55
CA VAL A 77 5.52 -3.50 -13.03
C VAL A 77 6.39 -4.02 -14.17
N ARG A 78 7.71 -3.90 -14.02
CA ARG A 78 8.71 -4.38 -15.00
C ARG A 78 9.06 -5.84 -14.71
N LEU A 79 8.28 -6.76 -15.24
CA LEU A 79 8.42 -8.21 -14.96
C LEU A 79 9.77 -8.78 -15.42
N GLU A 80 10.41 -8.14 -16.39
CA GLU A 80 11.73 -8.50 -16.92
C GLU A 80 12.89 -8.03 -16.03
N VAL A 81 12.64 -7.15 -15.05
CA VAL A 81 13.69 -6.61 -14.17
C VAL A 81 13.78 -7.49 -12.93
N ALA A 82 14.91 -8.18 -12.77
CA ALA A 82 15.16 -9.01 -11.61
C ALA A 82 15.14 -8.17 -10.32
N GLY A 83 14.42 -8.65 -9.30
CA GLY A 83 14.29 -7.95 -8.02
C GLY A 83 13.22 -6.86 -8.01
N ASP A 84 12.51 -6.62 -9.12
CA ASP A 84 11.38 -5.69 -9.16
C ASP A 84 10.07 -6.39 -8.75
N MET A 85 9.28 -5.76 -7.88
CA MET A 85 8.04 -6.28 -7.30
C MET A 85 8.14 -7.73 -6.78
N VAL A 86 9.12 -8.00 -5.91
CA VAL A 86 9.26 -9.33 -5.27
C VAL A 86 8.45 -9.35 -3.98
N VAL A 87 7.31 -10.04 -3.96
CA VAL A 87 6.51 -10.22 -2.74
C VAL A 87 7.30 -11.01 -1.71
N ARG A 88 7.42 -10.46 -0.49
CA ARG A 88 8.20 -11.02 0.61
C ARG A 88 7.33 -11.60 1.72
N ASP A 89 6.22 -10.93 2.01
CA ASP A 89 5.40 -11.29 3.16
C ASP A 89 3.97 -10.76 3.04
N GLU A 90 3.06 -11.38 3.79
CA GLU A 90 1.65 -11.04 3.89
C GLU A 90 1.18 -11.14 5.35
N HIS A 91 0.43 -10.14 5.80
CA HIS A 91 -0.14 -10.08 7.17
C HIS A 91 -1.67 -10.02 7.11
N ILE A 92 -2.35 -10.45 8.18
CA ILE A 92 -3.81 -10.73 8.15
C ILE A 92 -4.59 -10.02 9.25
N ASP A 93 -4.00 -9.78 10.42
CA ASP A 93 -4.64 -9.02 11.51
C ASP A 93 -5.02 -7.61 11.05
N TYR A 94 -4.13 -7.00 10.24
CA TYR A 94 -4.43 -5.98 9.24
C TYR A 94 -3.90 -6.54 7.93
N TYR A 95 -4.75 -6.59 6.90
CA TYR A 95 -4.29 -7.16 5.64
C TYR A 95 -3.19 -6.27 5.08
N GLY A 96 -2.04 -6.86 4.77
CA GLY A 96 -0.90 -6.12 4.27
C GLY A 96 0.02 -7.00 3.44
N VAL A 97 0.75 -6.36 2.55
CA VAL A 97 1.77 -7.01 1.73
C VAL A 97 3.07 -6.24 1.84
N THR A 98 4.16 -6.98 1.95
CA THR A 98 5.52 -6.46 1.86
C THR A 98 6.11 -6.93 0.54
N PHE A 99 6.65 -6.01 -0.25
CA PHE A 99 7.35 -6.35 -1.50
C PHE A 99 8.59 -5.50 -1.69
N ASP A 100 9.56 -6.07 -2.39
CA ASP A 100 10.80 -5.39 -2.73
C ASP A 100 10.72 -4.78 -4.13
N HIS A 101 11.30 -3.60 -4.26
CA HIS A 101 11.62 -2.94 -5.52
C HIS A 101 13.13 -2.79 -5.61
N LEU A 102 13.77 -3.54 -6.52
CA LEU A 102 15.22 -3.52 -6.78
C LEU A 102 16.11 -3.80 -5.55
N VAL A 103 15.55 -4.36 -4.47
CA VAL A 103 16.32 -4.71 -3.26
C VAL A 103 17.17 -5.95 -3.54
N PRO A 104 18.49 -5.89 -3.31
CA PRO A 104 19.35 -7.07 -3.41
C PRO A 104 18.88 -8.19 -2.49
N ALA A 105 18.95 -9.44 -2.95
CA ALA A 105 18.45 -10.58 -2.18
C ALA A 105 19.22 -10.83 -0.87
N ASP A 106 20.44 -10.33 -0.77
CA ASP A 106 21.36 -10.45 0.36
C ASP A 106 21.43 -9.19 1.22
N ASP A 107 20.62 -8.17 0.95
CA ASP A 107 20.55 -6.96 1.78
C ASP A 107 19.87 -7.26 3.13
N PRO A 108 20.59 -7.19 4.26
CA PRO A 108 20.02 -7.51 5.57
C PRO A 108 19.16 -6.38 6.14
N ASP A 109 19.28 -5.15 5.63
CA ASP A 109 18.62 -3.96 6.18
C ASP A 109 18.18 -2.98 5.07
N PRO A 110 17.23 -3.40 4.21
CA PRO A 110 16.78 -2.54 3.13
C PRO A 110 15.96 -1.37 3.68
N LYS A 111 16.08 -0.22 3.01
CA LYS A 111 15.22 0.93 3.29
C LYS A 111 13.75 0.54 3.11
N VAL A 112 12.91 0.94 4.06
CA VAL A 112 11.48 0.60 4.06
C VAL A 112 10.60 1.83 3.88
N LEU A 113 9.66 1.78 2.94
CA LEU A 113 8.52 2.68 2.85
C LEU A 113 7.29 1.99 3.40
N GLN A 114 6.74 2.53 4.48
CA GLN A 114 5.49 2.04 5.05
C GLN A 114 4.32 2.95 4.66
N ILE A 115 3.25 2.34 4.16
CA ILE A 115 2.03 2.99 3.70
C ILE A 115 0.84 2.38 4.45
N ASN A 116 0.08 3.21 5.15
CA ASN A 116 -1.12 2.78 5.86
C ASN A 116 -2.36 3.12 5.03
N ILE A 117 -3.21 2.15 4.73
CA ILE A 117 -4.55 2.33 4.17
C ILE A 117 -5.49 2.72 5.32
N ILE A 118 -6.21 3.82 5.12
CA ILE A 118 -7.08 4.42 6.13
C ILE A 118 -8.54 4.22 5.73
N GLU A 119 -9.35 3.70 6.65
CA GLU A 119 -10.79 3.53 6.47
C GLU A 119 -11.53 4.81 6.84
N ILE A 120 -12.15 5.45 5.85
CA ILE A 120 -12.95 6.68 6.03
C ILE A 120 -14.44 6.37 6.25
N ASP A 121 -14.91 5.25 5.73
CA ASP A 121 -16.35 4.93 5.66
C ASP A 121 -16.97 4.66 7.03
N ASN A 122 -16.17 4.20 8.02
CA ASN A 122 -16.67 3.77 9.31
C ASN A 122 -17.10 4.93 10.23
N ASP A 123 -16.33 6.02 10.25
CA ASP A 123 -16.55 7.16 11.15
C ASP A 123 -16.71 8.51 10.42
N GLY A 124 -16.78 8.49 9.09
CA GLY A 124 -16.81 9.70 8.28
C GLY A 124 -15.50 10.50 8.38
N GLY A 125 -14.37 9.83 8.51
CA GLY A 125 -13.04 10.46 8.56
C GLY A 125 -12.76 11.21 9.86
N ALA A 126 -13.52 10.98 10.94
CA ALA A 126 -13.32 11.66 12.22
C ALA A 126 -11.92 11.37 12.79
N TYR A 127 -11.55 10.10 12.91
CA TYR A 127 -10.21 9.66 13.31
C TYR A 127 -9.13 10.26 12.40
N THR A 128 -9.38 10.20 11.09
CA THR A 128 -8.41 10.67 10.10
C THR A 128 -8.13 12.17 10.26
N ASN A 129 -9.16 12.99 10.45
CA ASN A 129 -9.03 14.43 10.65
C ASN A 129 -8.46 14.82 12.03
N GLU A 130 -8.51 13.91 13.02
CA GLU A 130 -7.88 14.10 14.32
C GLU A 130 -6.36 13.85 14.27
N TYR A 131 -5.93 12.81 13.54
CA TYR A 131 -4.54 12.33 13.60
C TYR A 131 -3.69 12.66 12.36
N LEU A 132 -4.29 12.95 11.20
CA LEU A 132 -3.53 13.34 10.02
C LEU A 132 -3.29 14.86 9.98
N PRO A 133 -2.13 15.28 9.45
CA PRO A 133 -1.76 16.70 9.35
C PRO A 133 -2.47 17.44 8.20
N PHE A 134 -3.42 16.80 7.52
CA PHE A 134 -4.22 17.40 6.45
C PHE A 134 -5.69 17.01 6.61
N ALA A 135 -6.58 17.91 6.17
CA ALA A 135 -8.01 17.67 6.20
C ALA A 135 -8.43 16.66 5.14
N VAL A 136 -9.32 15.75 5.52
CA VAL A 136 -9.94 14.74 4.66
C VAL A 136 -11.44 15.02 4.60
N ASP A 137 -11.94 15.35 3.41
CA ASP A 137 -13.37 15.43 3.13
C ASP A 137 -13.92 14.03 2.80
N PRO A 138 -14.77 13.43 3.65
CA PRO A 138 -15.32 12.09 3.40
C PRO A 138 -16.06 11.98 2.06
N ALA A 139 -16.68 13.07 1.58
CA ALA A 139 -17.39 13.07 0.31
C ALA A 139 -16.46 12.83 -0.90
N GLU A 140 -15.16 13.04 -0.76
CA GLU A 140 -14.18 12.70 -1.79
C GLU A 140 -13.79 11.22 -1.82
N TYR A 141 -13.91 10.51 -0.70
CA TYR A 141 -13.36 9.15 -0.55
C TYR A 141 -14.45 8.09 -0.55
N ILE A 142 -15.54 8.31 0.19
CA ILE A 142 -16.60 7.30 0.38
C ILE A 142 -17.15 6.86 -0.99
N GLY A 143 -16.97 5.58 -1.30
CA GLY A 143 -17.40 4.96 -2.56
C GLY A 143 -16.66 5.43 -3.83
N LYS A 144 -15.57 6.19 -3.71
CA LYS A 144 -14.82 6.78 -4.85
C LYS A 144 -13.36 6.32 -4.89
N LYS A 145 -12.64 6.46 -3.78
CA LYS A 145 -11.19 6.17 -3.68
C LYS A 145 -10.84 5.77 -2.25
N VAL A 146 -9.80 4.96 -2.10
CA VAL A 146 -9.28 4.51 -0.80
C VAL A 146 -8.04 5.33 -0.46
N LEU A 147 -8.02 5.95 0.72
CA LEU A 147 -6.89 6.74 1.17
C LEU A 147 -5.75 5.83 1.66
N ALA A 148 -4.53 6.10 1.20
CA ALA A 148 -3.32 5.45 1.66
C ALA A 148 -2.25 6.50 1.95
N VAL A 149 -1.67 6.46 3.15
CA VAL A 149 -0.77 7.51 3.66
C VAL A 149 0.59 6.91 3.97
N PRO A 150 1.66 7.36 3.29
CA PRO A 150 3.02 7.00 3.66
C PRO A 150 3.38 7.61 5.03
N ARG A 151 4.04 6.84 5.91
CA ARG A 151 4.35 7.29 7.28
C ARG A 151 5.32 8.47 7.37
N TYR A 152 6.07 8.74 6.31
CA TYR A 152 7.07 9.81 6.26
C TYR A 152 6.64 10.99 5.38
N CYS A 153 5.34 11.16 5.16
CA CYS A 153 4.75 12.19 4.32
C CYS A 153 3.90 13.20 5.08
#